data_AF-A0A2N2JA79-F1
#
_entry.id   AF-A0A2N2JA79-F1
#
_cell.length_a   1.000
_cell.length_b   1.000
_cell.length_c   1.000
_cell.angle_alpha   90.00
_cell.angle_beta   90.00
_cell.angle_gamma   90.00
#
_symmetry.space_group_name_H-M   'P 1'
#
loop_
_entity.id
_entity.type
_entity.pdbx_description
1 polymer ?
#
loop_
_entity_poly.entity_id
_entity_poly.type
_entity_poly.pdbx_seq_one_letter_code
_entity_poly.pdbx_strand_id
1 'polypeptide(L)'
;MPHLGSGDAWSTAPPDAHAFPLPLDPLMKPVILAALSSLLGLTPSSCGQLEPAPARQGSAGPAVSVNVAALNLQGVGDVVWDVEVVNGADPAQVVWQRRLASSGYGDGAGSASYVGPCDADPAAAENTVKVWVVGVYSAAVTGVGTFNSGSTADGGAVTGSPMPFQNP
;
A
#
# COMPACT_ATOMS: atom_id res chain seq x y z
N MET A 1 41.48 -27.81 -33.08
CA MET A 1 41.46 -26.34 -33.18
C MET A 1 40.40 -25.81 -32.22
N PRO A 2 40.76 -25.32 -31.03
CA PRO A 2 39.81 -24.73 -30.10
C PRO A 2 39.70 -23.22 -30.37
N HIS A 3 38.48 -22.76 -30.65
CA HIS A 3 38.18 -21.33 -30.69
C HIS A 3 37.92 -20.84 -29.26
N LEU A 4 38.90 -20.12 -28.71
CA LEU A 4 38.72 -19.25 -27.57
C LEU A 4 37.92 -18.03 -28.02
N GLY A 5 36.75 -17.83 -27.40
CA GLY A 5 35.91 -16.65 -27.58
C GLY A 5 35.78 -15.90 -26.27
N SER A 6 36.69 -14.96 -26.05
CA SER A 6 36.52 -13.81 -25.15
C SER A 6 35.34 -12.97 -25.64
N GLY A 7 34.47 -12.50 -24.74
CA GLY A 7 33.40 -11.56 -25.09
C GLY A 7 32.51 -11.16 -23.93
N ASP A 8 32.99 -10.15 -23.21
CA ASP A 8 32.19 -9.04 -22.65
C ASP A 8 31.31 -9.29 -21.42
N ALA A 9 31.93 -9.00 -20.29
CA ALA A 9 31.30 -8.69 -19.02
C ALA A 9 30.40 -7.46 -19.16
N TRP A 10 29.08 -7.69 -19.12
CA TRP A 10 28.11 -6.62 -18.89
C TRP A 10 28.13 -6.24 -17.42
N SER A 11 29.01 -5.29 -17.10
CA SER A 11 28.92 -4.48 -15.89
C SER A 11 27.73 -3.53 -16.04
N THR A 12 26.60 -3.89 -15.44
CA THR A 12 25.51 -2.94 -15.17
C THR A 12 25.68 -2.43 -13.74
N ALA A 13 26.48 -1.36 -13.59
CA ALA A 13 26.44 -0.54 -12.40
C ALA A 13 25.00 -0.02 -12.18
N PRO A 14 24.51 0.05 -10.93
CA PRO A 14 23.24 0.71 -10.65
C PRO A 14 23.35 2.21 -10.98
N PRO A 15 22.30 2.85 -11.52
CA PRO A 15 22.30 4.29 -11.71
C PRO A 15 22.43 4.99 -10.37
N ASP A 16 23.32 5.97 -10.35
CA ASP A 16 23.62 6.84 -9.22
C ASP A 16 22.34 7.30 -8.52
N ALA A 17 22.25 6.94 -7.24
CA ALA A 17 21.32 7.56 -6.32
C ALA A 17 21.69 9.05 -6.23
N HIS A 18 21.00 9.87 -7.01
CA HIS A 18 20.96 11.31 -6.80
C HIS A 18 20.35 11.56 -5.42
N ALA A 19 21.22 11.65 -4.41
CA ALA A 19 20.90 12.26 -3.15
C ALA A 19 20.44 13.68 -3.44
N PHE A 20 19.13 13.93 -3.37
CA PHE A 20 18.59 15.28 -3.26
C PHE A 20 18.95 15.78 -1.86
N PRO A 21 19.83 16.78 -1.70
CA PRO A 21 19.96 17.47 -0.44
C PRO A 21 18.66 18.24 -0.22
N LEU A 22 17.80 17.76 0.67
CA LEU A 22 16.75 18.61 1.20
C LEU A 22 17.45 19.72 2.01
N PRO A 23 17.22 21.01 1.70
CA PRO A 23 17.65 22.07 2.59
C PRO A 23 16.93 21.88 3.92
N LEU A 24 17.70 21.65 4.98
CA LEU A 24 17.25 21.83 6.35
C LEU A 24 17.00 23.32 6.54
N ASP A 25 15.76 23.77 6.34
CA ASP A 25 15.33 25.11 6.73
C ASP A 25 15.35 25.22 8.26
N PRO A 26 16.27 26.00 8.87
CA PRO A 26 16.31 26.18 10.30
C PRO A 26 15.60 27.51 10.62
N LEU A 27 14.28 27.59 10.44
CA LEU A 27 13.56 28.80 10.86
C LEU A 27 12.05 28.64 11.05
N MET A 28 11.63 27.69 11.89
CA MET A 28 10.29 27.73 12.47
C MET A 28 10.22 28.86 13.50
N LYS A 29 9.87 30.07 13.03
CA LYS A 29 9.50 31.19 13.89
C LYS A 29 8.15 30.91 14.54
N PRO A 30 7.98 31.15 15.85
CA PRO A 30 6.67 31.13 16.47
C PRO A 30 5.84 32.30 15.93
N VAL A 31 4.92 32.00 15.01
CA VAL A 31 3.88 32.96 14.64
C VAL A 31 2.89 32.97 15.80
N ILE A 32 3.06 33.97 16.67
CA ILE A 32 2.09 34.40 17.67
C ILE A 32 0.88 34.88 16.88
N LEU A 33 -0.10 33.99 16.67
CA LEU A 33 -1.36 34.33 16.06
C LEU A 33 -2.25 34.95 17.15
N ALA A 34 -2.37 36.28 17.06
CA ALA A 34 -3.25 37.07 17.89
C ALA A 34 -4.70 36.55 17.79
N ALA A 35 -5.32 36.44 18.96
CA ALA A 35 -6.73 36.17 19.11
C ALA A 35 -7.57 37.22 18.34
N LEU A 36 -8.37 36.75 17.38
CA LEU A 36 -9.52 37.50 16.89
C LEU A 36 -10.79 36.77 17.33
N SER A 37 -11.33 37.24 18.46
CA SER A 37 -12.72 36.98 18.84
C SER A 37 -13.64 37.60 17.79
N SER A 38 -14.41 36.77 17.12
CA SER A 38 -15.60 37.19 16.39
C SER A 38 -16.68 36.14 16.58
N LEU A 39 -17.45 36.37 17.66
CA LEU A 39 -18.82 35.89 17.83
C LEU A 39 -19.67 36.41 16.66
N LEU A 40 -20.46 35.55 16.00
CA LEU A 40 -21.90 35.76 15.70
C LEU A 40 -22.44 34.64 14.79
N GLY A 41 -23.35 33.84 15.35
CA GLY A 41 -24.57 33.32 14.70
C GLY A 41 -24.50 32.62 13.34
N LEU A 42 -24.35 31.29 13.35
CA LEU A 42 -24.91 30.42 12.32
C LEU A 42 -25.64 29.24 12.97
N THR A 43 -26.96 29.35 13.05
CA THR A 43 -27.88 28.23 13.32
C THR A 43 -28.30 27.61 11.99
N PRO A 44 -27.79 26.43 11.58
CA PRO A 44 -28.46 25.66 10.56
C PRO A 44 -29.64 24.93 11.20
N SER A 45 -30.83 25.47 10.97
CA SER A 45 -32.09 24.75 11.07
C SER A 45 -32.08 23.61 10.06
N SER A 46 -31.46 22.48 10.40
CA SER A 46 -31.64 21.23 9.67
C SER A 46 -32.86 20.52 10.23
N CYS A 47 -34.05 20.99 9.83
CA CYS A 47 -35.21 20.12 9.79
C CYS A 47 -34.99 19.14 8.63
N GLY A 48 -34.14 18.14 8.88
CA GLY A 48 -34.10 16.95 8.06
C GLY A 48 -35.41 16.21 8.28
N GLN A 49 -36.37 16.45 7.38
CA GLN A 49 -37.53 15.61 7.18
C GLN A 49 -37.05 14.16 7.10
N LEU A 50 -37.51 13.31 8.01
CA LEU A 50 -37.35 11.86 7.94
C LEU A 50 -38.08 11.39 6.66
N GLU A 51 -37.40 11.47 5.52
CA GLU A 51 -37.78 10.69 4.34
C GLU A 51 -37.81 9.24 4.79
N PRO A 52 -38.95 8.53 4.60
CA PRO A 52 -39.00 7.10 4.84
C PRO A 52 -37.89 6.47 4.00
N ALA A 53 -36.94 5.80 4.66
CA ALA A 53 -35.90 5.07 3.95
C ALA A 53 -36.60 4.21 2.87
N PRO A 54 -36.22 4.34 1.59
CA PRO A 54 -36.83 3.53 0.55
C PRO A 54 -36.73 2.08 0.99
N ALA A 55 -37.87 1.38 0.98
CA ALA A 55 -37.91 -0.03 1.34
C ALA A 55 -36.76 -0.72 0.60
N ARG A 56 -35.83 -1.33 1.34
CA ARG A 56 -34.73 -2.13 0.78
C ARG A 56 -35.38 -3.13 -0.18
N GLN A 57 -35.37 -2.83 -1.47
CA GLN A 57 -35.77 -3.80 -2.48
C GLN A 57 -34.75 -4.93 -2.33
N GLY A 58 -35.22 -6.11 -1.91
CA GLY A 58 -34.37 -7.27 -1.76
C GLY A 58 -33.56 -7.42 -3.04
N SER A 59 -32.24 -7.35 -2.93
CA SER A 59 -31.36 -7.41 -4.09
C SER A 59 -31.58 -8.75 -4.80
N ALA A 60 -32.34 -8.74 -5.89
CA ALA A 60 -32.55 -9.90 -6.78
C ALA A 60 -31.31 -10.15 -7.65
N GLY A 61 -30.12 -9.97 -7.08
CA GLY A 61 -28.83 -10.20 -7.70
C GLY A 61 -28.11 -11.39 -7.05
N PRO A 62 -26.97 -11.82 -7.61
CA PRO A 62 -26.14 -12.86 -7.03
C PRO A 62 -25.81 -12.55 -5.57
N ALA A 63 -26.10 -13.48 -4.66
CA ALA A 63 -25.77 -13.33 -3.25
C ALA A 63 -24.30 -13.73 -3.02
N VAL A 64 -23.48 -12.81 -2.49
CA VAL A 64 -22.13 -13.11 -2.01
C VAL A 64 -22.23 -13.43 -0.52
N SER A 65 -21.85 -14.65 -0.13
CA SER A 65 -21.66 -15.02 1.28
C SER A 65 -20.20 -14.85 1.64
N VAL A 66 -19.91 -13.95 2.59
CA VAL A 66 -18.57 -13.75 3.13
C VAL A 66 -18.53 -14.41 4.50
N ASN A 67 -17.75 -15.48 4.63
CA ASN A 67 -17.53 -16.15 5.90
C ASN A 67 -16.19 -15.67 6.47
N VAL A 68 -16.24 -14.81 7.49
CA VAL A 68 -15.05 -14.27 8.15
C VAL A 68 -14.85 -15.02 9.46
N ALA A 69 -13.81 -15.84 9.54
CA ALA A 69 -13.28 -16.29 10.82
C ALA A 69 -12.20 -15.32 11.27
N ALA A 70 -12.22 -14.89 12.54
CA ALA A 70 -11.11 -14.13 13.10
C ALA A 70 -9.86 -15.02 13.07
N LEU A 71 -8.94 -14.71 12.16
CA LEU A 71 -7.66 -15.40 12.10
C LEU A 71 -6.87 -15.01 13.35
N ASN A 72 -6.58 -15.99 14.21
CA ASN A 72 -5.82 -15.73 15.43
C ASN A 72 -4.33 -15.61 15.08
N LEU A 73 -3.84 -14.38 14.99
CA LEU A 73 -2.45 -14.06 14.62
C LEU A 73 -1.51 -13.94 15.83
N GLN A 74 -1.69 -14.76 16.87
CA GLN A 74 -0.78 -14.69 18.02
C GLN A 74 0.67 -14.92 17.58
N GLY A 75 1.56 -14.04 18.03
CA GLY A 75 2.98 -14.09 17.71
C GLY A 75 3.35 -13.46 16.37
N VAL A 76 2.39 -12.91 15.60
CA VAL A 76 2.70 -12.06 14.44
C VAL A 76 3.07 -10.66 14.94
N GLY A 77 4.24 -10.19 14.51
CA GLY A 77 4.76 -8.85 14.75
C GLY A 77 5.05 -8.04 13.49
N ASP A 78 4.89 -8.64 12.30
CA ASP A 78 4.75 -7.90 11.03
C ASP A 78 4.20 -8.79 9.92
N VAL A 79 3.66 -8.16 8.88
CA VAL A 79 3.36 -8.81 7.60
C VAL A 79 3.85 -7.89 6.48
N VAL A 80 4.49 -8.48 5.47
CA VAL A 80 5.01 -7.76 4.30
C VAL A 80 4.23 -8.17 3.06
N TRP A 81 3.83 -7.17 2.27
CA TRP A 81 3.09 -7.37 1.03
C TRP A 81 3.74 -6.66 -0.14
N ASP A 82 3.61 -7.27 -1.31
CA ASP A 82 3.75 -6.58 -2.58
C ASP A 82 2.36 -6.18 -3.07
N VAL A 83 2.23 -4.93 -3.49
CA VAL A 83 0.99 -4.39 -4.06
C VAL A 83 1.29 -3.83 -5.44
N GLU A 84 0.49 -4.22 -6.42
CA GLU A 84 0.55 -3.74 -7.81
C GLU A 84 -0.84 -3.26 -8.22
N VAL A 85 -0.91 -2.13 -8.92
CA VAL A 85 -2.11 -1.61 -9.55
C VAL A 85 -1.91 -1.64 -11.06
N VAL A 86 -2.82 -2.30 -11.75
CA VAL A 86 -2.87 -2.41 -13.22
C VAL A 86 -4.12 -1.69 -13.71
N ASN A 87 -4.01 -0.86 -14.74
CA ASN A 87 -5.16 -0.19 -15.34
C ASN A 87 -5.90 -1.08 -16.36
N GLY A 88 -7.04 -0.58 -16.86
CA GLY A 88 -7.92 -1.30 -17.77
C GLY A 88 -7.61 -1.09 -19.25
N ALA A 89 -6.45 -0.51 -19.58
CA ALA A 89 -6.04 -0.30 -20.97
C ALA A 89 -5.83 -1.64 -21.69
N ASP A 90 -5.83 -1.61 -23.03
CA ASP A 90 -5.44 -2.76 -23.86
C ASP A 90 -4.25 -2.38 -24.76
N PRO A 91 -3.03 -2.87 -24.46
CA PRO A 91 -2.68 -3.80 -23.38
C PRO A 91 -2.68 -3.14 -22.00
N ALA A 92 -2.98 -3.93 -20.97
CA ALA A 92 -3.01 -3.48 -19.57
C ALA A 92 -1.61 -3.03 -19.08
N GLN A 93 -1.57 -1.98 -18.26
CA GLN A 93 -0.32 -1.35 -17.82
C GLN A 93 -0.23 -1.30 -16.31
N VAL A 94 0.96 -1.55 -15.77
CA VAL A 94 1.24 -1.30 -14.34
C VAL A 94 1.37 0.20 -14.14
N VAL A 95 0.48 0.76 -13.33
CA VAL A 95 0.45 2.20 -13.05
C VAL A 95 1.06 2.53 -11.70
N TRP A 96 1.14 1.54 -10.81
CA TRP A 96 1.82 1.69 -9.54
C TRP A 96 2.20 0.33 -8.94
N GLN A 97 3.33 0.28 -8.23
CA GLN A 97 3.73 -0.89 -7.46
C GLN A 97 4.56 -0.49 -6.24
N ARG A 98 4.42 -1.23 -5.14
CA ARG A 98 5.20 -1.01 -3.91
C ARG A 98 5.21 -2.22 -3.00
N ARG A 99 6.29 -2.35 -2.23
CA ARG A 99 6.37 -3.22 -1.08
C ARG A 99 6.04 -2.48 0.22
N LEU A 100 5.17 -3.06 1.04
CA LEU A 100 4.65 -2.47 2.28
C LEU A 100 4.85 -3.43 3.46
N ALA A 101 5.03 -2.88 4.66
CA ALA A 101 4.99 -3.63 5.91
C ALA A 101 3.90 -3.07 6.83
N SER A 102 3.27 -3.95 7.62
CA SER A 102 2.22 -3.58 8.58
C SER A 102 2.74 -2.64 9.68
N SER A 103 4.02 -2.75 10.05
CA SER A 103 4.67 -1.85 11.01
C SER A 103 4.82 -0.41 10.49
N GLY A 104 4.90 -0.22 9.17
CA GLY A 104 5.02 1.10 8.55
C GLY A 104 3.69 1.75 8.15
N TYR A 105 2.64 0.94 7.95
CA TYR A 105 1.38 1.38 7.35
C TYR A 105 0.13 0.87 8.08
N GLY A 106 0.28 0.34 9.29
CA GLY A 106 -0.83 -0.23 10.04
C GLY A 106 -0.48 -0.52 11.49
N ASP A 107 -0.90 -1.69 11.98
CA ASP A 107 -0.84 -2.06 13.40
C ASP A 107 0.36 -2.93 13.77
N GLY A 108 1.22 -3.29 12.82
CA GLY A 108 2.29 -4.27 13.06
C GLY A 108 1.80 -5.69 13.33
N ALA A 109 0.51 -5.98 13.16
CA ALA A 109 -0.11 -7.27 13.44
C ALA A 109 -0.84 -7.83 12.21
N GLY A 110 -0.54 -7.31 11.02
CA GLY A 110 -1.09 -7.75 9.75
C GLY A 110 -2.22 -6.88 9.19
N SER A 111 -2.61 -5.79 9.84
CA SER A 111 -3.45 -4.76 9.22
C SER A 111 -2.58 -3.70 8.55
N ALA A 112 -3.03 -3.12 7.44
CA ALA A 112 -2.41 -1.95 6.82
C ALA A 112 -3.44 -1.11 6.05
N SER A 113 -3.20 0.19 5.95
CA SER A 113 -3.93 1.10 5.06
C SER A 113 -2.94 1.96 4.29
N TYR A 114 -3.09 1.97 2.97
CA TYR A 114 -2.22 2.72 2.08
C TYR A 114 -3.02 3.29 0.90
N VAL A 115 -2.72 4.53 0.52
CA VAL A 115 -3.30 5.19 -0.65
C VAL A 115 -2.24 5.24 -1.75
N GLY A 116 -2.49 4.50 -2.83
CA GLY A 116 -1.65 4.48 -4.03
C GLY A 116 -2.27 5.25 -5.19
N PRO A 117 -1.46 5.73 -6.15
CA PRO A 117 -1.95 6.21 -7.45
C PRO A 117 -2.79 5.16 -8.19
N CYS A 118 -3.78 5.63 -8.94
CA CYS A 118 -4.54 4.87 -9.92
C CYS A 118 -4.55 5.61 -11.27
N ASP A 119 -4.93 4.92 -12.34
CA ASP A 119 -5.23 5.56 -13.61
C ASP A 119 -6.68 6.01 -13.65
N ALA A 120 -6.89 7.30 -13.82
CA ALA A 120 -8.21 7.93 -13.89
C ALA A 120 -8.62 8.26 -15.33
N ASP A 121 -7.84 7.86 -16.34
CA ASP A 121 -8.23 8.03 -17.74
C ASP A 121 -9.53 7.23 -18.01
N PRO A 122 -10.58 7.86 -18.58
CA PRO A 122 -11.82 7.16 -18.93
C PRO A 122 -11.62 5.94 -19.84
N ALA A 123 -10.56 5.90 -20.65
CA ALA A 123 -10.22 4.77 -21.52
C ALA A 123 -9.52 3.62 -20.77
N ALA A 124 -9.12 3.82 -19.50
CA ALA A 124 -8.39 2.83 -18.69
C ALA A 124 -8.91 2.73 -17.23
N ALA A 125 -10.12 3.25 -16.95
CA ALA A 125 -10.63 3.47 -15.60
C ALA A 125 -10.82 2.20 -14.74
N GLU A 126 -10.85 1.02 -15.36
CA GLU A 126 -10.95 -0.26 -14.64
C GLU A 126 -9.58 -0.65 -14.06
N ASN A 127 -9.34 -0.29 -12.80
CA ASN A 127 -8.10 -0.63 -12.12
C ASN A 127 -8.23 -1.98 -11.39
N THR A 128 -7.23 -2.85 -11.54
CA THR A 128 -7.08 -4.11 -10.79
C THR A 128 -5.94 -3.99 -9.79
N VAL A 129 -6.21 -4.29 -8.52
CA VAL A 129 -5.19 -4.36 -7.47
C VAL A 129 -4.80 -5.81 -7.25
N LYS A 130 -3.51 -6.12 -7.39
CA LYS A 130 -2.92 -7.40 -7.03
C LYS A 130 -2.13 -7.26 -5.74
N VAL A 131 -2.32 -8.21 -4.83
CA VAL A 131 -1.64 -8.24 -3.53
C VAL A 131 -1.03 -9.61 -3.33
N TRP A 132 0.25 -9.65 -2.99
CA TRP A 132 0.96 -10.86 -2.60
C TRP A 132 1.42 -10.72 -1.14
N VAL A 133 1.19 -11.77 -0.35
CA VAL A 133 1.85 -11.89 0.95
C VAL A 133 3.27 -12.37 0.68
N VAL A 134 4.26 -11.52 0.97
CA VAL A 134 5.68 -11.84 0.84
C VAL A 134 6.13 -12.67 2.04
N GLY A 135 5.69 -12.31 3.23
CA GLY A 135 6.01 -13.04 4.45
C GLY A 135 5.28 -12.51 5.69
N VAL A 136 5.21 -13.38 6.69
CA VAL A 136 4.70 -13.08 8.04
C VAL A 136 5.88 -13.21 8.99
N TYR A 137 6.03 -12.29 9.94
CA TYR A 137 7.20 -12.17 10.81
C TYR A 137 6.76 -12.09 12.26
N SER A 138 7.59 -12.61 13.17
CA SER A 138 7.29 -12.57 14.62
C SER A 138 7.64 -11.26 15.30
N ALA A 139 8.29 -10.36 14.58
CA ALA A 139 8.68 -9.02 15.01
C ALA A 139 8.68 -8.08 13.79
N ALA A 140 8.66 -6.77 14.04
CA ALA A 140 8.77 -5.75 13.01
C ALA A 140 10.00 -5.97 12.14
N VAL A 141 9.84 -5.90 10.81
CA VAL A 141 10.96 -6.06 9.87
C VAL A 141 11.79 -4.77 9.81
N THR A 142 13.11 -4.90 9.74
CA THR A 142 14.03 -3.74 9.67
C THR A 142 14.36 -3.33 8.24
N GLY A 143 14.01 -4.18 7.25
CA GLY A 143 14.16 -3.89 5.84
C GLY A 143 13.17 -4.71 5.03
N VAL A 144 12.32 -4.05 4.24
CA VAL A 144 11.28 -4.71 3.46
C VAL A 144 11.78 -5.25 2.12
N GLY A 145 12.92 -4.78 1.61
CA GLY A 145 13.39 -5.11 0.25
C GLY A 145 12.63 -4.35 -0.83
N THR A 146 12.89 -4.67 -2.10
CA THR A 146 12.19 -4.10 -3.25
C THR A 146 10.96 -4.92 -3.61
N PHE A 147 10.00 -4.31 -4.31
CA PHE A 147 8.90 -5.05 -4.92
C PHE A 147 9.45 -6.18 -5.80
N ASN A 148 8.88 -7.39 -5.68
CA ASN A 148 9.28 -8.55 -6.47
C ASN A 148 8.12 -9.54 -6.66
N SER A 149 6.89 -9.03 -6.82
CA SER A 149 5.68 -9.82 -7.05
C SER A 149 5.51 -11.02 -6.10
N GLY A 150 5.77 -10.83 -4.82
CA GLY A 150 5.67 -11.87 -3.78
C GLY A 150 6.94 -12.69 -3.56
N SER A 151 7.97 -12.54 -4.39
CA SER A 151 9.23 -13.24 -4.21
C SER A 151 10.01 -12.70 -3.01
N THR A 152 10.56 -13.64 -2.23
CA THR A 152 11.44 -13.42 -1.09
C THR A 152 12.93 -13.55 -1.43
N ALA A 153 13.26 -13.80 -2.70
CA ALA A 153 14.63 -13.95 -3.17
C ALA A 153 15.21 -12.64 -3.74
N ASP A 154 16.54 -12.57 -3.78
CA ASP A 154 17.31 -11.47 -4.38
C ASP A 154 16.92 -10.09 -3.85
N GLY A 155 16.58 -9.14 -4.72
CA GLY A 155 16.10 -7.81 -4.34
C GLY A 155 14.79 -7.85 -3.52
N GLY A 156 14.05 -8.95 -3.60
CA GLY A 156 12.85 -9.22 -2.80
C GLY A 156 13.14 -9.79 -1.41
N ALA A 157 14.40 -9.91 -0.99
CA ALA A 157 14.73 -10.38 0.35
C ALA A 157 14.23 -9.39 1.43
N VAL A 158 13.45 -9.90 2.37
CA VAL A 158 13.01 -9.17 3.56
C VAL A 158 13.99 -9.49 4.70
N THR A 159 14.45 -8.46 5.41
CA THR A 159 15.31 -8.62 6.58
C THR A 159 14.44 -8.86 7.82
N GLY A 160 14.32 -10.13 8.21
CA GLY A 160 13.57 -10.60 9.37
C GLY A 160 13.53 -12.13 9.43
N SER A 161 13.02 -12.68 10.53
CA SER A 161 12.81 -14.13 10.66
C SER A 161 11.39 -14.49 10.22
N PRO A 162 11.19 -15.08 9.03
CA PRO A 162 9.86 -15.43 8.57
C PRO A 162 9.27 -16.54 9.44
N MET A 163 7.98 -16.42 9.74
CA MET A 163 7.18 -17.46 10.35
C MET A 163 6.67 -18.41 9.26
N PRO A 164 6.61 -19.73 9.53
CA PRO A 164 5.92 -20.64 8.63
C PRO A 164 4.44 -20.26 8.56
N PHE A 165 3.88 -20.24 7.36
CA PHE A 165 2.45 -20.02 7.18
C PHE A 165 1.68 -21.13 7.89
N GLN A 166 0.87 -20.76 8.89
CA GLN A 166 -0.03 -21.67 9.58
C GLN A 166 -1.29 -21.75 8.72
N ASN A 167 -1.50 -22.87 8.01
CA ASN A 167 -2.77 -23.11 7.34
C ASN A 167 -3.81 -23.49 8.42
N PRO A 168 -4.84 -22.66 8.67
CA PRO A 168 -5.83 -22.92 9.71
C PRO A 168 -6.72 -24.14 9.41
#